data_AF-A0A914NYF0-F1
#
_entry.id   AF-A0A914NYF0-F1
#
_cell.length_a   1.000
_cell.length_b   1.000
_cell.length_c   1.000
_cell.angle_alpha   90.00
_cell.angle_beta   90.00
_cell.angle_gamma   90.00
#
_symmetry.space_group_name_H-M   'P 1'
#
loop_
_entity.id
_entity.type
_entity.pdbx_description
1 polymer ?
#
loop_
_entity_poly.entity_id
_entity_poly.type
_entity_poly.pdbx_seq_one_letter_code
_entity_poly.pdbx_strand_id
1 'polypeptide(L)'
;MTSPKYHRERADHVEATWASHCDKHLFMSTKKDNKLPIVNLSVPEGREFLWAKTKAAFKYIYDNIDISELEWFLKADDDTFIIVENLRKLLEKYSADSLVYFGAIFHFMGAGYVLSRAALRKFVEIGLHGDKLCDSKEIYEDLEIGSCMKKLNISLIDSRDSKGKHRFIPVSPDNSLIKLPDDDYYNWVQSYSKFPYKSGPNCCSDLCNLLSLHRS
;
A
#
# COMPACT_ATOMS: atom_id res chain seq x y z
N MET A 1 2.93 -7.13 3.41
CA MET A 1 4.37 -7.29 3.66
C MET A 1 4.53 -7.63 5.13
N THR A 2 5.38 -8.59 5.46
CA THR A 2 5.55 -9.06 6.86
C THR A 2 7.01 -9.32 7.17
N SER A 3 7.31 -9.69 8.41
CA SER A 3 8.63 -10.16 8.86
C SER A 3 8.50 -11.47 9.61
N PRO A 4 9.57 -12.27 9.74
CA PRO A 4 9.52 -13.57 10.40
C PRO A 4 8.91 -13.54 11.81
N LYS A 5 9.07 -12.45 12.55
CA LYS A 5 8.51 -12.31 13.90
C LYS A 5 6.98 -12.16 13.90
N TYR A 6 6.41 -11.65 12.82
CA TYR A 6 4.97 -11.33 12.71
C TYR A 6 4.16 -12.35 11.91
N HIS A 7 4.76 -13.45 11.45
CA HIS A 7 4.02 -14.49 10.75
C HIS A 7 2.81 -14.99 11.56
N ARG A 8 3.03 -15.27 12.86
CA ARG A 8 1.98 -15.76 13.77
C ARG A 8 1.11 -14.65 14.35
N GLU A 9 1.72 -13.54 14.74
CA GLU A 9 1.02 -12.48 15.47
C GLU A 9 0.16 -11.57 14.56
N ARG A 10 0.45 -11.55 13.26
CA ARG A 10 -0.20 -10.62 12.31
C ARG A 10 -0.60 -11.31 11.00
N ALA A 11 0.34 -11.93 10.30
CA ALA A 11 0.07 -12.47 8.96
C ALA A 11 -0.99 -13.59 8.97
N ASP A 12 -1.01 -14.45 9.99
CA ASP A 12 -2.06 -15.46 10.18
C ASP A 12 -3.47 -14.83 10.28
N HIS A 13 -3.60 -13.63 10.87
CA HIS A 13 -4.90 -12.93 10.94
C HIS A 13 -5.28 -12.28 9.61
N VAL A 14 -4.31 -11.75 8.87
CA VAL A 14 -4.52 -11.23 7.51
C VAL A 14 -5.01 -12.36 6.60
N GLU A 15 -4.37 -13.53 6.67
CA GLU A 15 -4.77 -14.74 5.94
C GLU A 15 -6.21 -15.17 6.27
N ALA A 16 -6.54 -15.22 7.56
CA ALA A 16 -7.85 -15.63 8.04
C ALA A 16 -8.97 -14.59 7.77
N THR A 17 -8.64 -13.43 7.22
CA THR A 17 -9.59 -12.33 6.98
C THR A 17 -9.51 -11.83 5.54
N TRP A 18 -9.11 -10.57 5.34
CA TRP A 18 -9.29 -9.85 4.09
C TRP A 18 -8.43 -10.37 2.94
N ALA A 19 -7.29 -11.03 3.20
CA ALA A 19 -6.45 -11.54 2.12
C ALA A 19 -7.15 -12.63 1.30
N SER A 20 -8.01 -13.43 1.95
CA SER A 20 -8.79 -14.49 1.28
C SER A 20 -9.83 -13.95 0.27
N HIS A 21 -10.12 -12.65 0.31
CA HIS A 21 -11.03 -12.00 -0.63
C HIS A 21 -10.32 -11.53 -1.92
N CYS A 22 -8.98 -11.56 -1.95
CA CYS A 22 -8.17 -11.28 -3.14
C CYS A 22 -8.17 -12.48 -4.11
N ASP A 23 -8.05 -12.22 -5.42
CA ASP A 23 -7.96 -13.30 -6.42
C ASP A 23 -6.66 -14.11 -6.29
N LYS A 24 -5.60 -13.44 -5.84
CA LYS A 24 -4.32 -14.03 -5.47
C LYS A 24 -3.67 -13.18 -4.39
N HIS A 25 -3.12 -13.81 -3.37
CA HIS A 25 -2.36 -13.14 -2.32
C HIS A 25 -1.06 -13.89 -2.01
N LEU A 26 -0.06 -13.11 -1.61
CA LEU A 26 1.26 -13.60 -1.22
C LEU A 26 1.75 -12.78 -0.03
N PHE A 27 2.47 -13.43 0.89
CA PHE A 27 3.18 -12.73 1.95
C PHE A 27 4.65 -12.59 1.60
N MET A 28 5.13 -11.35 1.60
CA MET A 28 6.53 -11.03 1.32
C MET A 28 7.30 -10.97 2.65
N SER A 29 8.26 -11.88 2.85
CA SER A 29 9.06 -12.01 4.08
C SER A 29 10.50 -12.46 3.76
N THR A 30 11.38 -12.56 4.77
CA THR A 30 12.79 -13.01 4.62
C THR A 30 13.03 -14.41 5.18
N LYS A 31 11.98 -15.10 5.59
CA LYS A 31 12.01 -16.49 6.00
C LYS A 31 10.77 -17.20 5.49
N LYS A 32 10.90 -18.44 5.03
CA LYS A 32 9.74 -19.27 4.65
C LYS A 32 8.88 -19.59 5.87
N ASP A 33 7.57 -19.75 5.63
CA ASP A 33 6.62 -20.38 6.56
C ASP A 33 5.90 -21.51 5.82
N ASN A 34 5.58 -22.60 6.52
CA ASN A 34 4.92 -23.75 5.90
C ASN A 34 3.40 -23.59 5.83
N LYS A 35 2.82 -22.63 6.56
CA LYS A 35 1.36 -22.42 6.62
C LYS A 35 0.87 -21.26 5.77
N LEU A 36 1.71 -20.24 5.58
CA LEU A 36 1.37 -19.05 4.82
C LEU A 36 2.01 -19.10 3.43
N PRO A 37 1.36 -18.53 2.39
CA PRO A 37 1.94 -18.43 1.04
C PRO A 37 3.06 -17.38 1.00
N ILE A 38 4.18 -17.68 1.67
CA ILE A 38 5.31 -16.77 1.85
C ILE A 38 6.29 -16.88 0.68
N VAL A 39 6.60 -15.74 0.08
CA VAL A 39 7.76 -15.55 -0.78
C VAL A 39 8.93 -15.10 0.08
N ASN A 40 9.99 -15.91 0.10
CA ASN A 40 11.23 -15.57 0.78
C ASN A 40 12.09 -14.65 -0.10
N LEU A 41 12.14 -13.37 0.25
CA LEU A 41 12.93 -12.35 -0.41
C LEU A 41 14.34 -12.31 0.18
N SER A 42 15.35 -12.34 -0.69
CA SER A 42 16.77 -12.23 -0.31
C SER A 42 17.17 -10.76 -0.04
N VAL A 43 16.50 -10.12 0.92
CA VAL A 43 16.81 -8.77 1.40
C VAL A 43 16.98 -8.78 2.92
N PRO A 44 17.77 -7.88 3.52
CA PRO A 44 17.84 -7.79 4.97
C PRO A 44 16.51 -7.38 5.63
N GLU A 45 16.31 -7.76 6.88
CA GLU A 45 15.21 -7.24 7.72
C GLU A 45 15.58 -5.88 8.30
N GLY A 46 14.57 -5.04 8.50
CA GLY A 46 14.74 -3.68 9.02
C GLY A 46 13.80 -2.71 8.32
N ARG A 47 13.47 -1.60 8.99
CA ARG A 47 12.60 -0.57 8.40
C ARG A 47 13.30 0.14 7.25
N GLU A 48 14.61 0.34 7.36
CA GLU A 48 15.50 0.90 6.36
C GLU A 48 15.58 0.07 5.06
N PHE A 49 15.21 -1.21 5.11
CA PHE A 49 15.20 -2.10 3.94
C PHE A 49 13.80 -2.31 3.35
N LEU A 50 12.76 -1.65 3.85
CA LEU A 50 11.40 -1.79 3.35
C LEU A 50 11.30 -1.43 1.86
N TRP A 51 12.06 -0.44 1.40
CA TRP A 51 12.08 -0.10 -0.01
C TRP A 51 12.69 -1.22 -0.87
N ALA A 52 13.84 -1.77 -0.44
CA ALA A 52 14.46 -2.91 -1.12
C ALA A 52 13.51 -4.12 -1.16
N LYS A 53 12.80 -4.38 -0.06
CA LYS A 53 11.80 -5.45 0.05
C LYS A 53 10.63 -5.24 -0.90
N THR A 54 10.15 -4.01 -1.03
CA THR A 54 9.08 -3.64 -1.97
C THR A 54 9.51 -3.81 -3.43
N LYS A 55 10.71 -3.31 -3.79
CA LYS A 55 11.28 -3.52 -5.12
C LYS A 55 11.39 -5.01 -5.44
N ALA A 56 11.92 -5.81 -4.51
CA ALA A 56 12.06 -7.25 -4.65
C ALA A 56 10.69 -7.96 -4.77
N ALA A 57 9.69 -7.54 -4.00
CA ALA A 57 8.34 -8.08 -4.04
C ALA A 57 7.66 -7.86 -5.41
N PHE A 58 7.65 -6.63 -5.91
CA PHE A 58 7.05 -6.32 -7.20
C PHE A 58 7.82 -6.96 -8.35
N LYS A 59 9.16 -6.99 -8.28
CA LYS A 59 9.97 -7.71 -9.25
C LYS A 59 9.66 -9.21 -9.24
N TYR A 60 9.51 -9.82 -8.07
CA TYR A 60 9.12 -11.22 -7.96
C TYR A 60 7.76 -11.49 -8.62
N ILE A 61 6.76 -10.65 -8.33
CA ILE A 61 5.43 -10.74 -8.95
C ILE A 61 5.55 -10.66 -10.47
N TYR A 62 6.27 -9.66 -10.97
CA TYR A 62 6.47 -9.46 -12.41
C TYR A 62 7.16 -10.65 -13.11
N ASP A 63 8.20 -11.21 -12.50
CA ASP A 63 9.01 -12.27 -13.10
C ASP A 63 8.36 -13.67 -12.99
N ASN A 64 7.54 -13.91 -11.95
CA ASN A 64 7.10 -15.27 -11.58
C ASN A 64 5.58 -15.48 -11.63
N ILE A 65 4.80 -14.42 -11.84
CA ILE A 65 3.34 -14.50 -11.96
C ILE A 65 2.96 -14.00 -13.33
N ASP A 66 2.02 -14.70 -13.97
CA ASP A 66 1.41 -14.21 -15.20
C ASP A 66 0.55 -12.97 -14.87
N ILE A 67 1.17 -11.80 -15.02
CA ILE A 67 0.52 -10.52 -14.77
C ILE A 67 -0.49 -10.16 -15.86
N SER A 68 -0.55 -10.88 -16.99
CA SER A 68 -1.54 -10.61 -18.04
C SER A 68 -2.97 -10.99 -17.61
N GLU A 69 -3.07 -11.97 -16.72
CA GLU A 69 -4.31 -12.45 -16.09
C GLU A 69 -4.71 -11.62 -14.85
N LEU A 70 -3.93 -10.60 -14.47
CA LEU A 70 -4.17 -9.77 -13.29
C LEU A 70 -4.26 -8.29 -13.67
N GLU A 71 -5.18 -7.56 -13.04
CA GLU A 71 -5.45 -6.16 -13.39
C GLU A 71 -4.81 -5.17 -12.41
N TRP A 72 -4.81 -5.52 -11.12
CA TRP A 72 -4.48 -4.60 -10.03
C TRP A 72 -3.58 -5.27 -9.00
N PHE A 73 -2.57 -4.55 -8.53
CA PHE A 73 -1.52 -5.07 -7.64
C PHE A 73 -1.47 -4.24 -6.36
N LEU A 74 -1.96 -4.82 -5.27
CA LEU A 74 -2.06 -4.19 -3.96
C LEU A 74 -0.83 -4.51 -3.10
N LYS A 75 -0.15 -3.48 -2.61
CA LYS A 75 0.76 -3.58 -1.47
C LYS A 75 0.05 -3.10 -0.22
N ALA A 76 0.12 -3.91 0.83
CA ALA A 76 -0.31 -3.56 2.17
C ALA A 76 0.61 -4.22 3.20
N ASP A 77 0.63 -3.70 4.43
CA ASP A 77 1.44 -4.24 5.51
C ASP A 77 0.63 -5.24 6.36
N ASP A 78 1.31 -6.02 7.18
CA ASP A 78 0.67 -7.07 8.00
C ASP A 78 -0.19 -6.51 9.14
N ASP A 79 -0.18 -5.21 9.33
CA ASP A 79 -1.01 -4.45 10.25
C ASP A 79 -2.00 -3.52 9.54
N THR A 80 -2.26 -3.75 8.25
CA THR A 80 -3.34 -3.10 7.49
C THR A 80 -4.58 -4.01 7.44
N PHE A 81 -5.77 -3.40 7.54
CA PHE A 81 -7.03 -4.04 7.19
C PHE A 81 -7.61 -3.42 5.92
N ILE A 82 -8.12 -4.25 5.00
CA ILE A 82 -8.62 -3.79 3.69
C ILE A 82 -10.02 -4.35 3.45
N ILE A 83 -10.92 -3.49 2.97
CA ILE A 83 -12.24 -3.89 2.49
C ILE A 83 -12.13 -4.10 0.98
N VAL A 84 -11.80 -5.33 0.59
CA VAL A 84 -11.45 -5.68 -0.80
C VAL A 84 -12.59 -5.40 -1.77
N GLU A 85 -13.84 -5.58 -1.36
CA GLU A 85 -15.04 -5.29 -2.16
C GLU A 85 -15.15 -3.80 -2.50
N ASN A 86 -14.91 -2.94 -1.52
CA ASN A 86 -14.93 -1.49 -1.74
C ASN A 86 -13.77 -1.08 -2.65
N LEU A 87 -12.62 -1.75 -2.53
CA LEU A 87 -11.47 -1.53 -3.40
C LEU A 87 -11.78 -1.92 -4.84
N ARG A 88 -12.33 -3.12 -5.08
CA ARG A 88 -12.78 -3.55 -6.41
C ARG A 88 -13.74 -2.53 -7.04
N LYS A 89 -14.75 -2.09 -6.29
CA LYS A 89 -15.71 -1.07 -6.74
C LYS A 89 -15.08 0.27 -7.14
N LEU A 90 -13.97 0.65 -6.51
CA LEU A 90 -13.19 1.82 -6.95
C LEU A 90 -12.47 1.52 -8.26
N LEU A 91 -11.78 0.39 -8.32
CA LEU A 91 -10.87 0.03 -9.41
C LEU A 91 -11.61 -0.28 -10.73
N GLU A 92 -12.83 -0.81 -10.67
CA GLU A 92 -13.71 -1.06 -11.83
C GLU A 92 -13.94 0.18 -12.72
N LYS A 93 -13.74 1.38 -12.19
CA LYS A 93 -13.93 2.64 -12.91
C LYS A 93 -12.74 3.01 -13.80
N TYR A 94 -11.65 2.26 -13.74
CA TYR A 94 -10.38 2.56 -14.38
C TYR A 94 -9.87 1.36 -15.18
N SER A 95 -9.12 1.64 -16.24
CA SER A 95 -8.44 0.59 -17.00
C SER A 95 -7.11 0.23 -16.33
N ALA A 96 -6.85 -1.06 -16.16
CA ALA A 96 -5.57 -1.60 -15.70
C ALA A 96 -4.39 -1.32 -16.64
N ASP A 97 -4.66 -0.91 -17.89
CA ASP A 97 -3.63 -0.54 -18.86
C ASP A 97 -3.28 0.96 -18.82
N SER A 98 -3.97 1.74 -18.00
CA SER A 98 -3.64 3.14 -17.75
C SER A 98 -2.46 3.24 -16.77
N LEU A 99 -1.57 4.22 -16.94
CA LEU A 99 -0.46 4.46 -16.01
C LEU A 99 -0.93 5.17 -14.74
N VAL A 100 -1.65 4.44 -13.90
CA VAL A 100 -2.29 4.96 -12.69
C VAL A 100 -1.98 4.12 -11.45
N TYR A 101 -2.04 4.77 -10.30
CA TYR A 101 -2.05 4.12 -9.00
C TYR A 101 -2.94 4.86 -8.00
N PHE A 102 -3.32 4.13 -6.95
CA PHE A 102 -4.18 4.60 -5.86
C PHE A 102 -3.48 4.35 -4.53
N GLY A 103 -3.76 5.19 -3.54
CA GLY A 103 -3.31 4.93 -2.19
C GLY A 103 -3.33 6.18 -1.34
N ALA A 104 -2.97 5.97 -0.09
CA ALA A 104 -2.70 7.02 0.88
C ALA A 104 -1.28 7.56 0.60
N ILE A 105 -1.13 8.58 -0.25
CA ILE A 105 0.16 9.30 -0.32
C ILE A 105 0.22 10.27 0.87
N PHE A 106 0.47 9.69 2.03
CA PHE A 106 1.13 10.38 3.12
C PHE A 106 2.60 10.01 2.97
N HIS A 107 3.52 10.94 3.20
CA HIS A 107 4.83 10.48 3.62
C HIS A 107 4.56 9.62 4.88
N PHE A 108 5.05 8.37 4.92
CA PHE A 108 5.16 7.52 6.12
C PHE A 108 3.99 6.62 6.58
N MET A 109 2.95 6.35 5.79
CA MET A 109 1.81 5.61 6.36
C MET A 109 1.25 4.47 5.51
N GLY A 110 1.40 3.25 6.05
CA GLY A 110 1.05 1.93 5.49
C GLY A 110 -0.44 1.62 5.37
N ALA A 111 -1.26 2.58 4.92
CA ALA A 111 -2.64 2.30 4.54
C ALA A 111 -2.73 1.48 3.23
N GLY A 112 -1.59 1.21 2.59
CA GLY A 112 -1.49 0.45 1.35
C GLY A 112 -1.73 1.30 0.11
N TYR A 113 -1.31 0.74 -1.02
CA TYR A 113 -1.43 1.34 -2.34
C TYR A 113 -1.60 0.27 -3.41
N VAL A 114 -2.23 0.65 -4.53
CA VAL A 114 -2.57 -0.23 -5.64
C VAL A 114 -1.98 0.31 -6.92
N LEU A 115 -1.21 -0.53 -7.62
CA LEU A 115 -0.73 -0.25 -8.97
C LEU A 115 -1.63 -0.92 -9.99
N SER A 116 -1.92 -0.22 -11.08
CA SER A 116 -2.43 -0.85 -12.30
C SER A 116 -1.39 -1.80 -12.91
N ARG A 117 -1.82 -2.78 -13.70
CA ARG A 117 -0.92 -3.66 -14.48
C ARG A 117 0.11 -2.87 -15.29
N ALA A 118 -0.31 -1.83 -16.01
CA ALA A 118 0.62 -0.99 -16.76
C ALA A 118 1.61 -0.23 -15.87
N ALA A 119 1.18 0.23 -14.69
CA ALA A 119 2.08 0.86 -13.72
C ALA A 119 3.10 -0.14 -13.16
N LEU A 120 2.69 -1.37 -12.80
CA LEU A 120 3.61 -2.41 -12.34
C LEU A 120 4.66 -2.74 -13.41
N ARG A 121 4.22 -2.99 -14.65
CA ARG A 121 5.13 -3.29 -15.77
C ARG A 121 6.15 -2.17 -15.94
N LYS A 122 5.70 -0.92 -16.02
CA LYS A 122 6.58 0.24 -16.18
C LYS A 122 7.52 0.43 -14.97
N PHE A 123 7.04 0.17 -13.76
CA PHE A 123 7.83 0.21 -12.54
C PHE A 123 9.00 -0.79 -12.62
N VAL A 124 8.76 -2.04 -13.00
CA VAL A 124 9.81 -3.05 -13.07
C VAL A 124 10.72 -2.86 -14.28
N GLU A 125 10.17 -2.69 -15.48
CA GLU A 125 10.95 -2.62 -16.73
C GLU A 125 11.77 -1.33 -16.87
N ILE A 126 11.30 -0.22 -16.31
CA ILE A 126 11.96 1.09 -16.44
C ILE A 126 12.46 1.59 -15.09
N GLY A 127 11.63 1.52 -14.05
CA GLY A 127 11.96 2.05 -12.73
C GLY A 127 13.10 1.30 -12.03
N LEU A 128 13.09 -0.03 -12.12
CA LEU A 128 14.09 -0.91 -11.52
C LEU A 128 15.26 -1.25 -12.45
N HIS A 129 15.15 -0.93 -13.74
CA HIS A 129 16.20 -1.22 -14.70
C HIS A 129 17.36 -0.23 -14.57
N GLY A 130 18.58 -0.76 -14.38
CA GLY A 130 19.81 0.05 -14.38
C GLY A 130 20.04 0.92 -13.14
N ASP A 131 19.54 0.51 -11.97
CA ASP A 131 19.85 1.00 -10.61
C ASP A 131 19.81 2.52 -10.35
N LYS A 132 19.05 3.32 -11.12
CA LYS A 132 19.12 4.80 -10.96
C LYS A 132 17.81 5.57 -10.85
N LEU A 133 16.70 5.12 -11.42
CA LEU A 133 15.49 5.96 -11.42
C LEU A 133 14.77 5.92 -10.08
N CYS A 134 14.55 4.71 -9.57
CA CYS A 134 13.81 4.44 -8.34
C CYS A 134 14.72 3.94 -7.21
N ASP A 135 16.01 4.28 -7.27
CA ASP A 135 17.00 4.02 -6.22
C ASP A 135 17.39 5.34 -5.57
N SER A 136 16.51 5.84 -4.71
CA SER A 136 16.74 7.06 -3.95
C SER A 136 17.27 6.73 -2.55
N LYS A 137 17.83 7.74 -1.86
CA LYS A 137 18.46 7.59 -0.55
C LYS A 137 17.44 7.68 0.61
N GLU A 138 16.15 7.79 0.31
CA GLU A 138 15.15 7.91 1.36
C GLU A 138 14.91 6.56 2.00
N ILE A 139 14.90 6.56 3.32
CA ILE A 139 14.73 5.37 4.15
C ILE A 139 13.28 4.90 4.25
N TYR A 140 12.33 5.65 3.67
CA TYR A 140 10.90 5.40 3.84
C TYR A 140 10.27 4.92 2.54
N GLU A 141 9.72 3.71 2.59
CA GLU A 141 9.19 2.99 1.42
C GLU A 141 8.02 3.71 0.75
N ASP A 142 7.06 4.22 1.52
CA ASP A 142 5.91 4.96 0.97
C ASP A 142 6.32 6.26 0.25
N LEU A 143 7.46 6.83 0.64
CA LEU A 143 8.05 8.00 -0.01
C LEU A 143 8.70 7.64 -1.34
N GLU A 144 9.47 6.56 -1.31
CA GLU A 144 10.18 6.04 -2.46
C GLU A 144 9.22 5.63 -3.58
N ILE A 145 8.13 4.92 -3.25
CA ILE A 145 7.14 4.53 -4.26
C ILE A 145 6.49 5.77 -4.89
N GLY A 146 6.08 6.77 -4.11
CA GLY A 146 5.47 8.00 -4.64
C GLY A 146 6.43 8.80 -5.52
N SER A 147 7.69 8.95 -5.09
CA SER A 147 8.77 9.58 -5.86
C SER A 147 9.03 8.85 -7.18
N CYS A 148 9.12 7.52 -7.13
CA CYS A 148 9.31 6.68 -8.29
C CYS A 148 8.15 6.77 -9.28
N MET A 149 6.90 6.68 -8.81
CA MET A 149 5.70 6.83 -9.66
C MET A 149 5.72 8.18 -10.40
N LYS A 150 6.08 9.27 -9.70
CA LYS A 150 6.23 10.59 -10.32
C LYS A 150 7.31 10.60 -11.41
N LYS A 151 8.50 10.06 -11.14
CA LYS A 151 9.60 9.98 -12.13
C LYS A 151 9.22 9.16 -13.36
N LEU A 152 8.38 8.14 -13.18
CA LEU A 152 7.85 7.29 -14.25
C LEU A 152 6.63 7.88 -14.98
N ASN A 153 6.17 9.08 -14.61
CA ASN A 153 4.93 9.68 -15.12
C ASN A 153 3.70 8.77 -14.91
N ILE A 154 3.63 8.10 -13.76
CA ILE A 154 2.48 7.30 -13.32
C ILE A 154 1.64 8.19 -12.39
N SER A 155 0.36 8.32 -12.70
CA SER A 155 -0.53 9.30 -12.06
C SER A 155 -1.17 8.73 -10.79
N LEU A 156 -1.05 9.46 -9.68
CA LEU A 156 -1.90 9.23 -8.52
C LEU A 156 -3.32 9.70 -8.83
N ILE A 157 -4.28 8.80 -8.66
CA ILE A 157 -5.69 9.13 -8.76
C ILE A 157 -6.28 9.49 -7.39
N ASP A 158 -7.10 10.53 -7.36
CA ASP A 158 -7.84 10.93 -6.15
C ASP A 158 -8.85 9.84 -5.79
N SER A 159 -8.59 9.17 -4.67
CA SER A 159 -9.39 8.08 -4.14
C SER A 159 -10.29 8.55 -2.99
N ARG A 160 -10.59 9.84 -2.85
CA ARG A 160 -11.58 10.29 -1.86
C ARG A 160 -13.01 9.94 -2.29
N ASP A 161 -13.93 9.88 -1.34
CA ASP A 161 -15.35 9.64 -1.63
C ASP A 161 -16.01 10.88 -2.27
N SER A 162 -17.30 10.79 -2.62
CA SER A 162 -18.04 11.91 -3.22
C SER A 162 -18.20 13.12 -2.29
N LYS A 163 -17.92 12.96 -0.99
CA LYS A 163 -17.92 14.02 0.03
C LYS A 163 -16.50 14.55 0.27
N GLY A 164 -15.50 14.09 -0.49
CA GLY A 164 -14.11 14.48 -0.36
C GLY A 164 -13.41 13.89 0.86
N LYS A 165 -13.94 12.80 1.45
CA LYS A 165 -13.33 12.13 2.60
C LYS A 165 -12.33 11.07 2.17
N HIS A 166 -11.28 10.91 2.97
CA HIS A 166 -10.25 9.89 2.72
C HIS A 166 -10.85 8.49 2.82
N ARG A 167 -10.39 7.60 1.93
CA ARG A 167 -10.78 6.18 1.89
C ARG A 167 -9.64 5.24 2.27
N PHE A 168 -8.40 5.65 2.05
CA PHE A 168 -7.20 5.01 2.60
C PHE A 168 -6.83 5.74 3.89
N ILE A 169 -7.02 5.10 5.04
CA ILE A 169 -6.83 5.75 6.34
C ILE A 169 -5.49 5.35 6.92
N PRO A 170 -4.55 6.29 7.00
CA PRO A 170 -3.15 5.98 7.29
C PRO A 170 -2.87 5.83 8.79
N VAL A 171 -3.76 6.33 9.65
CA VAL A 171 -3.63 6.31 11.12
C VAL A 171 -4.53 5.20 11.70
N SER A 172 -4.26 4.80 12.95
CA SER A 172 -5.13 3.89 13.68
C SER A 172 -6.57 4.42 13.79
N PRO A 173 -7.58 3.55 13.89
CA PRO A 173 -8.96 3.98 14.11
C PRO A 173 -9.11 4.92 15.30
N ASP A 174 -8.45 4.61 16.42
CA ASP A 174 -8.46 5.45 17.63
C ASP A 174 -7.93 6.86 17.34
N ASN A 175 -6.81 6.93 16.62
CA ASN A 175 -6.22 8.21 16.23
C ASN A 175 -7.15 8.95 15.27
N SER A 176 -7.75 8.30 14.26
CA SER A 176 -8.62 8.96 13.27
C SER A 176 -9.96 9.46 13.82
N LEU A 177 -10.61 8.69 14.68
CA LEU A 177 -11.98 8.92 15.13
C LEU A 177 -12.06 9.83 16.35
N ILE A 178 -11.01 9.86 17.17
CA ILE A 178 -10.93 10.71 18.36
C ILE A 178 -10.28 12.03 17.96
N LYS A 179 -11.02 13.13 18.12
CA LYS A 179 -10.47 14.47 17.95
C LYS A 179 -9.69 14.83 19.23
N LEU A 180 -8.38 14.61 19.22
CA LEU A 180 -7.52 15.08 20.30
C LEU A 180 -7.29 16.60 20.16
N PRO A 181 -7.34 17.38 21.26
CA PRO A 181 -7.10 18.81 21.22
C PRO A 181 -5.61 19.04 20.94
N ASP A 182 -5.31 19.79 19.87
CA ASP A 182 -3.96 20.22 19.46
C ASP A 182 -2.92 19.10 19.42
N ASP A 183 -2.94 18.34 18.33
CA ASP A 183 -2.02 17.22 18.16
C ASP A 183 -1.02 17.53 17.02
N ASP A 184 0.25 17.69 17.40
CA ASP A 184 1.39 17.78 16.48
C ASP A 184 1.40 16.63 15.46
N TYR A 185 0.89 15.46 15.86
CA TYR A 185 0.73 14.31 14.97
C TYR A 185 -0.24 14.60 13.81
N TYR A 186 -1.35 15.27 14.06
CA TYR A 186 -2.32 15.62 13.02
C TYR A 186 -1.80 16.72 12.09
N ASN A 187 -1.11 17.72 12.65
CA ASN A 187 -0.42 18.73 11.86
C ASN A 187 0.67 18.11 10.98
N TRP A 188 1.37 17.10 11.48
CA TRP A 188 2.32 16.30 10.72
C TRP A 188 1.64 15.48 9.61
N VAL A 189 0.56 14.74 9.89
CA VAL A 189 -0.20 14.02 8.84
C VAL A 189 -0.68 14.99 7.76
N GLN A 190 -1.14 16.19 8.15
CA GLN A 190 -1.60 17.22 7.24
C GLN A 190 -0.47 17.80 6.37
N SER A 191 0.74 18.01 6.91
CA SER A 191 1.86 18.59 6.15
C SER A 191 2.37 17.67 5.04
N TYR A 192 2.15 16.37 5.19
CA TYR A 192 2.55 15.35 4.21
C TYR A 192 1.41 14.80 3.37
N SER A 193 0.18 15.27 3.57
CA SER A 193 -0.96 14.85 2.76
C SER A 193 -1.16 15.74 1.55
N LYS A 194 -1.38 15.11 0.39
CA LYS A 194 -1.76 15.83 -0.83
C LYS A 194 -3.13 16.54 -0.70
N PHE A 195 -4.01 16.03 0.14
CA PHE A 195 -5.35 16.58 0.36
C PHE A 195 -5.57 16.90 1.84
N PRO A 196 -6.42 17.89 2.18
CA PRO A 196 -6.74 18.19 3.57
C PRO A 196 -7.20 16.94 4.34
N TYR A 197 -6.56 16.67 5.47
CA TYR A 197 -6.89 15.58 6.37
C TYR A 197 -7.66 16.16 7.56
N LYS A 198 -8.81 15.56 7.88
CA LYS A 198 -9.64 16.00 9.00
C LYS A 198 -9.58 14.96 10.11
N SER A 199 -9.66 15.40 11.36
CA SER A 199 -9.77 14.53 12.53
C SER A 199 -11.22 14.39 13.01
N GLY A 200 -11.49 13.35 13.80
CA GLY A 200 -12.77 13.16 14.47
C GLY A 200 -13.83 12.42 13.63
N PRO A 201 -15.10 12.41 14.06
CA PRO A 201 -16.16 11.60 13.43
C PRO A 201 -16.41 11.87 11.93
N ASN A 202 -15.91 13.00 11.42
CA ASN A 202 -16.02 13.40 10.02
C ASN A 202 -14.71 13.25 9.22
N CYS A 203 -13.66 12.64 9.80
CA CYS A 203 -12.34 12.47 9.18
C CYS A 203 -12.38 11.71 7.85
N CYS A 204 -13.21 10.67 7.83
CA CYS A 204 -13.00 9.51 7.01
C CYS A 204 -14.32 9.08 6.38
N SER A 205 -14.20 8.38 5.26
CA SER A 205 -15.36 7.81 4.57
C SER A 205 -16.09 6.83 5.50
N ASP A 206 -17.40 6.71 5.32
CA ASP A 206 -18.17 5.69 6.02
C ASP A 206 -17.71 4.27 5.62
N LEU A 207 -18.13 3.26 6.38
CA LEU A 207 -17.74 1.87 6.13
C LEU A 207 -18.10 1.39 4.71
N CYS A 208 -19.15 1.97 4.10
CA CYS A 208 -19.59 1.66 2.73
C CYS A 208 -18.61 2.15 1.65
N ASN A 209 -17.72 3.08 1.99
CA ASN A 209 -16.76 3.68 1.06
C ASN A 209 -15.30 3.51 1.52
N LEU A 210 -15.06 3.12 2.77
CA LEU A 210 -13.73 2.90 3.34
C LEU A 210 -12.98 1.79 2.57
N LEU A 211 -11.70 2.01 2.29
CA LEU A 211 -10.86 1.06 1.55
C LEU A 211 -9.87 0.35 2.46
N SER A 212 -9.18 1.11 3.31
CA SER A 212 -8.18 0.55 4.22
C SER A 212 -8.04 1.33 5.51
N LEU A 213 -7.58 0.62 6.53
CA LEU A 213 -7.23 1.14 7.84
C LEU A 213 -5.86 0.58 8.22
N HIS A 214 -4.92 1.45 8.59
CA HIS A 214 -3.68 1.02 9.23
C HIS A 214 -3.90 0.83 10.73
N ARG A 215 -3.28 -0.19 11.32
CA ARG A 215 -3.25 -0.43 12.77
C ARG A 215 -1.80 -0.35 13.22
N SER A 216 -1.47 0.62 14.06
CA SER A 216 -0.13 0.77 14.66
C SER A 216 0.14 -0.28 15.73
#